data_AF-A0AAU4MNJ8-F1
#
_entry.id   AF-A0AAU4MNJ8-F1
#
_cell.length_a   1.000
_cell.length_b   1.000
_cell.length_c   1.000
_cell.angle_alpha   90.00
_cell.angle_beta   90.00
_cell.angle_gamma   90.00
#
_symmetry.space_group_name_H-M   'P 1'
#
loop_
_entity.id
_entity.type
_entity.pdbx_description
1 polymer ?
#
loop_
_entity_poly.entity_id
_entity_poly.type
_entity_poly.pdbx_seq_one_letter_code
_entity_poly.pdbx_strand_id
1 'polypeptide(L)'
;MSPLAGETTFSLLDRVAARYGLDEGALLTTWQWKGQRPRHESGAQRADAEVLLDAAGRRALAGLCGVSEEVLGRALPSWGLGDEKLAEQEGGGGPRAVWRVAGAAVGPAAFGCRSCAARRTGAPVRVVRYAPRWERVCARHGRWLLDADADHGLEFLDVRGLPEIAEAQRQWVGVVRRAQRGGVEAAAVFAVARAVVCQWWDLALGWEQERIWPARLHLLAGGDAGPEFWWWRAVAREAATFPEVVAVAGALVDPVAAELVWTDSGGERIRPFPPDGALCRELGRRLGRPWLGEVGAVPDSSALTAWWGALVRRRRGAGQSGERFLDPWWVKREDQPVSVAAQLRKLTQRAEGTISWRAAVPRPERTWIKDGLRDATGLLAQLDLDDTAPLAATTQQLLDTLDRAIGTLTKAGIGIASAAQSAGIPLAQLSTWTHIPAEDLRQDIDDHRDDLEEQYG
;
A
#
# COMPACT_ATOMS: atom_id res chain seq x y z
N MET A 1 3.39 -31.35 -20.70
CA MET A 1 3.34 -29.87 -20.61
C MET A 1 4.21 -29.45 -19.45
N SER A 2 5.20 -28.60 -19.67
CA SER A 2 6.12 -28.20 -18.60
C SER A 2 5.56 -27.02 -17.81
N PRO A 3 5.63 -27.06 -16.47
CA PRO A 3 5.26 -25.94 -15.61
C PRO A 3 6.25 -24.78 -15.82
N LEU A 4 5.79 -23.56 -15.56
CA LEU A 4 6.67 -22.40 -15.48
C LEU A 4 7.17 -22.22 -14.04
N ALA A 5 8.41 -21.80 -13.88
CA ALA A 5 9.00 -21.59 -12.55
C ALA A 5 8.22 -20.49 -11.80
N GLY A 6 7.77 -20.82 -10.58
CA GLY A 6 6.98 -19.96 -9.73
C GLY A 6 5.49 -19.88 -10.10
N GLU A 7 5.02 -20.63 -11.09
CA GLU A 7 3.62 -20.64 -11.52
C GLU A 7 2.68 -21.08 -10.38
N THR A 8 1.47 -20.52 -10.32
CA THR A 8 0.44 -21.01 -9.40
C THR A 8 -0.09 -22.34 -9.92
N THR A 9 -0.51 -23.23 -9.02
CA THR A 9 -1.06 -24.53 -9.41
C THR A 9 -2.32 -24.35 -10.26
N PHE A 10 -3.15 -23.35 -9.93
CA PHE A 10 -4.32 -23.02 -10.72
C PHE A 10 -3.98 -22.52 -12.15
N SER A 11 -2.97 -21.65 -12.31
CA SER A 11 -2.51 -21.21 -13.64
C SER A 11 -2.03 -22.38 -14.51
N LEU A 12 -1.39 -23.39 -13.90
CA LEU A 12 -1.01 -24.60 -14.62
C LEU A 12 -2.23 -25.42 -15.03
N LEU A 13 -3.23 -25.58 -14.16
CA LEU A 13 -4.47 -26.30 -14.48
C LEU A 13 -5.20 -25.68 -15.69
N ASP A 14 -5.34 -24.35 -15.72
CA ASP A 14 -5.94 -23.64 -16.87
C ASP A 14 -5.21 -23.95 -18.18
N ARG A 15 -3.88 -23.97 -18.14
CA ARG A 15 -3.05 -24.31 -19.30
C ARG A 15 -3.17 -25.77 -19.70
N VAL A 16 -3.27 -26.67 -18.74
CA VAL A 16 -3.50 -28.10 -18.99
C VAL A 16 -4.87 -28.27 -19.67
N ALA A 17 -5.93 -27.60 -19.19
CA ALA A 17 -7.25 -27.65 -19.80
C ALA A 17 -7.18 -27.21 -21.27
N ALA A 18 -6.56 -26.06 -21.52
CA ALA A 18 -6.37 -25.52 -22.86
C ALA A 18 -5.59 -26.47 -23.79
N ARG A 19 -4.58 -27.19 -23.28
CA ARG A 19 -3.82 -28.18 -24.06
C ARG A 19 -4.69 -29.33 -24.56
N TYR A 20 -5.65 -29.75 -23.76
CA TYR A 20 -6.57 -30.83 -24.11
C TYR A 20 -7.82 -30.33 -24.85
N GLY A 21 -7.90 -29.03 -25.17
CA GLY A 21 -9.09 -28.43 -25.78
C GLY A 21 -10.31 -28.46 -24.87
N LEU A 22 -10.10 -28.59 -23.56
CA LEU A 22 -11.16 -28.62 -22.55
C LEU A 22 -11.43 -27.22 -22.04
N ASP A 23 -12.70 -26.96 -21.71
CA ASP A 23 -13.06 -25.86 -20.83
C ASP A 23 -12.46 -26.07 -19.43
N GLU A 24 -12.15 -24.98 -18.74
CA GLU A 24 -11.61 -25.01 -17.37
C GLU A 24 -12.49 -25.89 -16.46
N GLY A 25 -13.81 -25.67 -16.49
CA GLY A 25 -14.76 -26.38 -15.65
C GLY A 25 -14.77 -27.89 -15.92
N ALA A 26 -14.57 -28.30 -17.18
CA ALA A 26 -14.49 -29.71 -17.54
C ALA A 26 -13.27 -30.38 -16.90
N LEU A 27 -12.09 -29.73 -16.94
CA LEU A 27 -10.89 -30.28 -16.28
C LEU A 27 -11.07 -30.33 -14.76
N LEU A 28 -11.66 -29.28 -14.16
CA LEU A 28 -11.85 -29.20 -12.71
C LEU A 28 -12.71 -30.35 -12.17
N THR A 29 -13.59 -30.98 -12.96
CA THR A 29 -14.38 -32.16 -12.52
C THR A 29 -13.51 -33.36 -12.13
N THR A 30 -12.24 -33.37 -12.54
CA THR A 30 -11.27 -34.40 -12.15
C THR A 30 -11.02 -34.41 -10.65
N TRP A 31 -11.23 -33.30 -9.93
CA TRP A 31 -11.02 -33.19 -8.49
C TRP A 31 -12.33 -33.00 -7.71
N GLN A 32 -12.34 -33.51 -6.48
CA GLN A 32 -13.35 -33.18 -5.48
C GLN A 32 -12.94 -31.89 -4.75
N TRP A 33 -13.77 -30.85 -4.86
CA TRP A 33 -13.44 -29.51 -4.38
C TRP A 33 -13.93 -29.23 -2.96
N LYS A 34 -13.08 -28.57 -2.17
CA LYS A 34 -13.43 -27.95 -0.88
C LYS A 34 -13.35 -26.43 -0.98
N GLY A 35 -14.34 -25.77 -0.40
CA GLY A 35 -14.50 -24.31 -0.47
C GLY A 35 -15.01 -23.83 -1.83
N GLN A 36 -15.18 -22.51 -1.95
CA GLN A 36 -15.59 -21.87 -3.20
C GLN A 36 -14.40 -21.19 -3.87
N ARG A 37 -14.41 -21.12 -5.21
CA ARG A 37 -13.40 -20.37 -5.96
C ARG A 37 -13.40 -18.91 -5.49
N PRO A 38 -12.24 -18.34 -5.13
CA PRO A 38 -12.19 -16.98 -4.61
C PRO A 38 -12.70 -15.96 -5.62
N ARG A 39 -13.48 -14.99 -5.13
CA ARG A 39 -14.05 -13.90 -5.92
C ARG A 39 -13.72 -12.55 -5.30
N HIS A 40 -13.68 -11.52 -6.12
CA HIS A 40 -13.70 -10.14 -5.66
C HIS A 40 -15.10 -9.80 -5.11
N GLU A 41 -15.21 -8.71 -4.35
CA GLU A 41 -16.50 -8.20 -3.86
C GLU A 41 -17.46 -7.87 -5.01
N SER A 42 -16.92 -7.50 -6.18
CA SER A 42 -17.65 -7.34 -7.45
C SER A 42 -18.30 -8.63 -7.97
N GLY A 43 -17.97 -9.80 -7.39
CA GLY A 43 -18.36 -11.11 -7.88
C GLY A 43 -17.48 -11.67 -8.99
N ALA A 44 -16.53 -10.87 -9.51
CA ALA A 44 -15.56 -11.31 -10.51
C ALA A 44 -14.60 -12.37 -9.94
N GLN A 45 -14.17 -13.30 -10.79
CA GLN A 45 -13.21 -14.33 -10.40
C GLN A 45 -11.84 -13.71 -10.16
N ARG A 46 -11.17 -14.12 -9.08
CA ARG A 46 -9.82 -13.64 -8.78
C ARG A 46 -8.79 -14.29 -9.69
N ALA A 47 -7.92 -13.50 -10.31
CA ALA A 47 -6.81 -14.04 -11.09
C ALA A 47 -5.73 -14.67 -10.20
N ASP A 48 -5.60 -14.22 -8.94
CA ASP A 48 -4.72 -14.83 -7.92
C ASP A 48 -5.36 -16.01 -7.17
N ALA A 49 -6.41 -16.62 -7.72
CA ALA A 49 -6.93 -17.88 -7.20
C ALA A 49 -5.83 -18.95 -7.24
N GLU A 50 -5.75 -19.74 -6.17
CA GLU A 50 -4.80 -20.83 -6.02
C GLU A 50 -5.53 -22.10 -5.59
N VAL A 51 -4.93 -23.24 -5.95
CA VAL A 51 -5.38 -24.57 -5.57
C VAL A 51 -4.29 -25.28 -4.78
N LEU A 52 -4.64 -25.80 -3.61
CA LEU A 52 -3.82 -26.79 -2.91
C LEU A 52 -4.38 -28.18 -3.17
N LEU A 53 -3.49 -29.13 -3.45
CA LEU A 53 -3.84 -30.50 -3.86
C LEU A 53 -3.39 -31.49 -2.81
N ASP A 54 -4.23 -32.49 -2.55
CA ASP A 54 -3.80 -33.65 -1.76
C ASP A 54 -2.89 -34.58 -2.58
N ALA A 55 -2.36 -35.64 -1.96
CA ALA A 55 -1.43 -36.54 -2.62
C ALA A 55 -2.02 -37.21 -3.88
N ALA A 56 -3.32 -37.56 -3.87
CA ALA A 56 -3.99 -38.13 -5.03
C ALA A 56 -4.19 -37.08 -6.14
N GLY A 57 -4.58 -35.86 -5.77
CA GLY A 57 -4.72 -34.74 -6.69
C GLY A 57 -3.41 -34.33 -7.37
N ARG A 58 -2.30 -34.37 -6.64
CA ARG A 58 -0.95 -34.15 -7.17
C ARG A 58 -0.54 -35.21 -8.18
N ARG A 59 -0.77 -36.49 -7.87
CA ARG A 59 -0.54 -37.60 -8.81
C ARG A 59 -1.37 -37.44 -10.09
N ALA A 60 -2.64 -37.06 -9.97
CA ALA A 60 -3.52 -36.80 -11.12
C ALA A 60 -2.97 -35.67 -12.00
N LEU A 61 -2.58 -34.53 -11.41
CA LEU A 61 -2.02 -33.41 -12.17
C LEU A 61 -0.67 -33.76 -12.82
N ALA A 62 0.19 -34.52 -12.13
CA ALA A 62 1.44 -35.03 -12.69
C ALA A 62 1.20 -35.90 -13.93
N GLY A 63 0.22 -36.81 -13.85
CA GLY A 63 -0.22 -37.64 -14.96
C GLY A 63 -0.71 -36.82 -16.17
N LEU A 64 -1.59 -35.85 -15.93
CA LEU A 64 -2.10 -34.94 -16.97
C LEU A 64 -1.00 -34.08 -17.61
N CYS A 65 -0.01 -33.66 -16.82
CA CYS A 65 1.13 -32.92 -17.34
C CYS A 65 2.13 -33.81 -18.09
N GLY A 66 2.13 -35.13 -17.83
CA GLY A 66 3.13 -36.06 -18.33
C GLY A 66 4.54 -35.78 -17.77
N VAL A 67 4.62 -35.32 -16.53
CA VAL A 67 5.90 -35.04 -15.83
C VAL A 67 5.87 -35.62 -14.41
N SER A 68 7.03 -35.92 -13.84
CA SER A 68 7.13 -36.40 -12.45
C SER A 68 6.71 -35.34 -11.44
N GLU A 69 6.22 -35.77 -10.27
CA GLU A 69 5.91 -34.86 -9.15
C GLU A 69 7.11 -34.02 -8.70
N GLU A 70 8.34 -34.52 -8.82
CA GLU A 70 9.56 -33.77 -8.49
C GLU A 70 9.75 -32.53 -9.38
N VAL A 71 9.37 -32.62 -10.66
CA VAL A 71 9.44 -31.51 -11.61
C VAL A 71 8.40 -30.45 -11.26
N LEU A 72 7.19 -30.89 -10.88
CA LEU A 72 6.13 -29.98 -10.41
C LEU A 72 6.51 -29.34 -9.07
N GLY A 73 7.07 -30.11 -8.13
CA GLY A 73 7.49 -29.61 -6.83
C GLY A 73 8.62 -28.56 -6.89
N ARG A 74 9.50 -28.65 -7.90
CA ARG A 74 10.51 -27.61 -8.15
C ARG A 74 9.94 -26.35 -8.80
N ALA A 75 8.87 -26.47 -9.57
CA ALA A 75 8.31 -25.37 -10.35
C ALA A 75 7.17 -24.63 -9.63
N LEU A 76 6.34 -25.33 -8.87
CA LEU A 76 5.12 -24.85 -8.23
C LEU A 76 5.35 -24.65 -6.72
N PRO A 77 5.42 -23.40 -6.22
CA PRO A 77 5.70 -23.14 -4.81
C PRO A 77 4.66 -23.72 -3.83
N SER A 78 3.40 -23.89 -4.28
CA SER A 78 2.31 -24.45 -3.46
C SER A 78 2.24 -25.98 -3.46
N TRP A 79 3.09 -26.68 -4.24
CA TRP A 79 2.97 -28.12 -4.48
C TRP A 79 2.98 -28.97 -3.21
N GLY A 80 3.86 -28.66 -2.26
CA GLY A 80 4.01 -29.40 -1.01
C GLY A 80 3.12 -28.93 0.13
N LEU A 81 2.33 -27.87 -0.07
CA LEU A 81 1.55 -27.29 1.01
C LEU A 81 0.31 -28.13 1.30
N GLY A 82 0.17 -28.51 2.58
CA GLY A 82 -1.04 -29.13 3.11
C GLY A 82 -2.11 -28.10 3.45
N ASP A 83 -3.31 -28.59 3.69
CA ASP A 83 -4.42 -27.79 4.20
C ASP A 83 -5.26 -28.65 5.14
N GLU A 84 -5.73 -28.08 6.25
CA GLU A 84 -6.54 -28.80 7.23
C GLU A 84 -7.82 -29.38 6.60
N LYS A 85 -8.41 -28.70 5.60
CA LYS A 85 -9.60 -29.20 4.88
C LYS A 85 -9.31 -30.40 3.98
N LEU A 86 -8.02 -30.69 3.76
CA LEU A 86 -7.52 -31.84 3.01
C LEU A 86 -6.88 -32.90 3.94
N ALA A 87 -6.71 -32.61 5.24
CA ALA A 87 -6.29 -33.58 6.22
C ALA A 87 -7.32 -34.74 6.31
N GLU A 88 -6.83 -35.90 6.74
CA GLU A 88 -7.34 -37.24 6.47
C GLU A 88 -8.86 -37.47 6.63
N GLN A 89 -9.45 -38.07 5.60
CA GLN A 89 -10.37 -39.19 5.80
C GLN A 89 -9.63 -40.44 5.35
N GLU A 90 -9.42 -41.40 6.26
CA GLU A 90 -8.97 -42.74 5.91
C GLU A 90 -10.04 -43.41 5.04
N GLY A 91 -9.71 -43.68 3.77
CA GLY A 91 -10.49 -44.56 2.90
C GLY A 91 -10.88 -43.94 1.55
N GLY A 92 -10.36 -44.53 0.47
CA GLY A 92 -11.02 -44.65 -0.85
C GLY A 92 -11.38 -43.37 -1.62
N GLY A 93 -11.01 -42.18 -1.18
CA GLY A 93 -11.37 -40.92 -1.84
C GLY A 93 -10.56 -40.68 -3.13
N GLY A 94 -11.26 -40.26 -4.20
CA GLY A 94 -10.64 -39.74 -5.42
C GLY A 94 -9.79 -38.48 -5.17
N PRO A 95 -9.10 -37.95 -6.20
CA PRO A 95 -8.25 -36.76 -6.07
C PRO A 95 -9.03 -35.55 -5.51
N ARG A 96 -8.45 -34.85 -4.52
CA ARG A 96 -9.10 -33.70 -3.85
C ARG A 96 -8.29 -32.41 -4.00
N ALA A 97 -9.01 -31.30 -3.97
CA ALA A 97 -8.45 -29.97 -4.14
C ALA A 97 -9.18 -28.97 -3.23
N VAL A 98 -8.46 -27.95 -2.76
CA VAL A 98 -9.04 -26.86 -1.97
C VAL A 98 -8.66 -25.51 -2.57
N TRP A 99 -9.66 -24.64 -2.66
CA TRP A 99 -9.49 -23.27 -3.12
C TRP A 99 -8.84 -22.38 -2.06
N ARG A 100 -7.84 -21.60 -2.46
CA ARG A 100 -7.18 -20.57 -1.65
C ARG A 100 -6.91 -19.33 -2.49
N VAL A 101 -6.54 -18.25 -1.83
CA VAL A 101 -5.95 -17.06 -2.48
C VAL A 101 -4.44 -17.21 -2.40
N ALA A 102 -3.73 -16.96 -3.50
CA ALA A 102 -2.27 -17.14 -3.59
C ALA A 102 -1.51 -16.42 -2.46
N GLY A 103 -1.93 -15.19 -2.14
CA GLY A 103 -1.36 -14.38 -1.04
C GLY A 103 -1.44 -15.03 0.33
N ALA A 104 -2.44 -15.88 0.58
CA ALA A 104 -2.60 -16.63 1.83
C ALA A 104 -1.91 -18.00 1.79
N ALA A 105 -1.63 -18.53 0.60
CA ALA A 105 -0.99 -19.83 0.44
C ALA A 105 0.53 -19.74 0.51
N VAL A 106 1.15 -18.92 -0.34
CA VAL A 106 2.62 -18.79 -0.42
C VAL A 106 3.06 -17.33 -0.32
N GLY A 107 2.36 -16.42 -0.99
CA GLY A 107 2.76 -15.02 -1.06
C GLY A 107 2.19 -14.28 -2.27
N PRO A 108 2.65 -13.05 -2.54
CA PRO A 108 2.08 -12.22 -3.59
C PRO A 108 2.20 -12.88 -4.98
N ALA A 109 1.10 -12.85 -5.73
CA ALA A 109 1.04 -13.33 -7.10
C ALA A 109 0.96 -12.16 -8.09
N ALA A 110 1.56 -12.32 -9.26
CA ALA A 110 1.37 -11.43 -10.42
C ALA A 110 1.15 -12.23 -11.68
N PHE A 111 0.69 -11.51 -12.70
CA PHE A 111 0.74 -12.01 -14.05
C PHE A 111 2.19 -12.30 -14.49
N GLY A 112 2.37 -13.35 -15.27
CA GLY A 112 3.60 -13.62 -16.00
C GLY A 112 3.65 -12.82 -17.30
N CYS A 113 4.86 -12.60 -17.83
CA CYS A 113 4.98 -11.98 -19.15
C CYS A 113 4.48 -12.94 -20.24
N ARG A 114 3.37 -12.62 -20.90
CA ARG A 114 2.82 -13.42 -22.01
C ARG A 114 3.82 -13.69 -23.13
N SER A 115 4.71 -12.75 -23.43
CA SER A 115 5.77 -12.95 -24.43
C SER A 115 6.83 -13.96 -23.97
N CYS A 116 7.15 -14.00 -22.67
CA CYS A 116 8.00 -15.06 -22.11
C CYS A 116 7.28 -16.41 -22.12
N ALA A 117 5.99 -16.43 -21.77
CA ALA A 117 5.17 -17.64 -21.82
C ALA A 117 5.13 -18.19 -23.25
N ALA A 118 4.82 -17.36 -24.24
CA ALA A 118 4.81 -17.73 -25.67
C ALA A 118 6.12 -18.37 -26.13
N ARG A 119 7.27 -17.81 -25.75
CA ARG A 119 8.57 -18.40 -26.08
C ARG A 119 8.80 -19.78 -25.46
N ARG A 120 8.15 -20.11 -24.34
CA ARG A 120 8.31 -21.40 -23.64
C ARG A 120 7.23 -22.42 -23.99
N THR A 121 6.03 -21.97 -24.32
CA THR A 121 4.85 -22.84 -24.51
C THR A 121 4.35 -22.88 -25.94
N GLY A 122 4.87 -22.01 -26.82
CA GLY A 122 4.41 -21.84 -28.20
C GLY A 122 3.20 -20.92 -28.36
N ALA A 123 2.58 -20.44 -27.27
CA ALA A 123 1.38 -19.60 -27.33
C ALA A 123 1.36 -18.50 -26.24
N PRO A 124 0.83 -17.30 -26.52
CA PRO A 124 0.79 -16.17 -25.58
C PRO A 124 -0.32 -16.34 -24.53
N VAL A 125 -0.19 -17.39 -23.72
CA VAL A 125 -1.14 -17.72 -22.64
C VAL A 125 -0.95 -16.79 -21.45
N ARG A 126 -2.06 -16.46 -20.78
CA ARG A 126 -2.04 -15.84 -19.45
C ARG A 126 -1.39 -16.83 -18.48
N VAL A 127 -0.53 -16.31 -17.62
CA VAL A 127 0.15 -17.08 -16.57
C VAL A 127 0.05 -16.26 -15.30
N VAL A 128 -0.20 -16.91 -14.18
CA VAL A 128 -0.10 -16.29 -12.85
C VAL A 128 1.01 -17.00 -12.09
N ARG A 129 1.91 -16.21 -11.49
CA ARG A 129 3.07 -16.72 -10.76
C ARG A 129 3.23 -16.02 -9.43
N TYR A 130 3.75 -16.74 -8.45
CA TYR A 130 4.33 -16.15 -7.27
C TYR A 130 5.53 -15.33 -7.67
N ALA A 131 5.49 -14.05 -7.32
CA ALA A 131 6.63 -13.17 -7.47
C ALA A 131 6.53 -12.10 -6.38
N PRO A 132 7.62 -11.79 -5.68
CA PRO A 132 7.63 -10.65 -4.79
C PRO A 132 7.54 -9.34 -5.58
N ARG A 133 7.20 -8.25 -4.88
CA ARG A 133 7.02 -6.91 -5.47
C ARG A 133 8.31 -6.34 -6.09
N TRP A 134 9.47 -6.83 -5.66
CA TRP A 134 10.78 -6.49 -6.24
C TRP A 134 11.21 -7.41 -7.41
N GLU A 135 10.35 -8.31 -7.88
CA GLU A 135 10.60 -9.19 -9.05
C GLU A 135 9.48 -9.11 -10.09
N ARG A 136 8.98 -7.89 -10.29
CA ARG A 136 7.91 -7.59 -11.25
C ARG A 136 8.42 -7.15 -12.62
N VAL A 137 9.70 -6.80 -12.77
CA VAL A 137 10.22 -6.32 -14.05
C VAL A 137 10.60 -7.48 -14.98
N CYS A 138 9.90 -7.61 -16.10
CA CYS A 138 10.34 -8.41 -17.23
C CYS A 138 11.31 -7.60 -18.10
N ALA A 139 12.59 -7.60 -17.74
CA ALA A 139 13.62 -6.84 -18.45
C ALA A 139 13.70 -7.17 -19.95
N ARG A 140 13.46 -8.44 -20.33
CA ARG A 140 13.50 -8.88 -21.74
C ARG A 140 12.47 -8.20 -22.62
N HIS A 141 11.29 -7.89 -22.08
CA HIS A 141 10.17 -7.34 -22.86
C HIS A 141 9.78 -5.93 -22.40
N GLY A 142 10.51 -5.35 -21.45
CA GLY A 142 10.25 -4.03 -20.89
C GLY A 142 8.84 -3.91 -20.30
N ARG A 143 8.46 -4.85 -19.43
CA ARG A 143 7.13 -4.86 -18.81
C ARG A 143 7.21 -4.93 -17.29
N TRP A 144 6.43 -4.10 -16.61
CA TRP A 144 6.12 -4.30 -15.19
C TRP A 144 4.92 -5.23 -15.08
N LEU A 145 5.07 -6.34 -14.37
CA LEU A 145 4.03 -7.34 -14.18
C LEU A 145 3.13 -6.94 -13.00
N LEU A 146 1.84 -6.75 -13.27
CA LEU A 146 0.88 -6.27 -12.26
C LEU A 146 0.44 -7.38 -11.31
N ASP A 147 0.03 -6.96 -10.11
CA ASP A 147 -0.49 -7.88 -9.10
C ASP A 147 -1.77 -8.58 -9.64
N ALA A 148 -1.87 -9.89 -9.44
CA ALA A 148 -3.02 -10.67 -9.91
C ALA A 148 -4.23 -10.56 -8.97
N ASP A 149 -4.06 -9.90 -7.82
CA ASP A 149 -5.09 -9.69 -6.80
C ASP A 149 -5.91 -8.41 -7.05
N ALA A 150 -5.57 -7.63 -8.07
CA ALA A 150 -6.22 -6.38 -8.42
C ALA A 150 -7.16 -6.58 -9.62
N ASP A 151 -8.45 -6.29 -9.41
CA ASP A 151 -9.52 -6.44 -10.40
C ASP A 151 -9.60 -5.22 -11.35
N HIS A 152 -8.49 -4.95 -12.06
CA HIS A 152 -8.36 -3.77 -12.93
C HIS A 152 -8.14 -4.10 -14.41
N GLY A 153 -8.21 -5.37 -14.80
CA GLY A 153 -8.14 -5.83 -16.19
C GLY A 153 -6.75 -5.82 -16.84
N LEU A 154 -5.83 -4.95 -16.43
CA LEU A 154 -4.45 -4.94 -16.93
C LEU A 154 -3.58 -6.08 -16.35
N GLU A 155 -2.72 -6.65 -17.19
CA GLU A 155 -1.72 -7.65 -16.75
C GLU A 155 -0.32 -7.08 -16.59
N PHE A 156 -0.02 -6.00 -17.30
CA PHE A 156 1.30 -5.38 -17.28
C PHE A 156 1.22 -3.89 -17.62
N LEU A 157 2.26 -3.15 -17.23
CA LEU A 157 2.55 -1.80 -17.69
C LEU A 157 3.78 -1.84 -18.60
N ASP A 158 3.79 -1.02 -19.65
CA ASP A 158 4.97 -0.84 -20.49
C ASP A 158 5.99 0.05 -19.80
N VAL A 159 7.21 -0.44 -19.63
CA VAL A 159 8.31 0.30 -19.00
C VAL A 159 9.51 0.46 -19.92
N ARG A 160 9.34 0.23 -21.23
CA ARG A 160 10.44 0.36 -22.22
C ARG A 160 11.01 1.78 -22.26
N GLY A 161 10.16 2.80 -22.06
CA GLY A 161 10.57 4.21 -21.98
C GLY A 161 11.13 4.63 -20.62
N LEU A 162 11.23 3.72 -19.66
CA LEU A 162 11.59 4.00 -18.26
C LEU A 162 12.77 3.09 -17.84
N PRO A 163 13.98 3.33 -18.37
CA PRO A 163 15.14 2.47 -18.12
C PRO A 163 15.52 2.40 -16.64
N GLU A 164 15.19 3.41 -15.85
CA GLU A 164 15.45 3.46 -14.42
C GLU A 164 14.73 2.34 -13.63
N ILE A 165 13.58 1.87 -14.11
CA ILE A 165 12.84 0.76 -13.48
C ILE A 165 13.63 -0.55 -13.66
N ALA A 166 14.19 -0.78 -14.84
CA ALA A 166 15.01 -1.95 -15.11
C ALA A 166 16.38 -1.87 -14.40
N GLU A 167 16.94 -0.67 -14.24
CA GLU A 167 18.15 -0.45 -13.45
C GLU A 167 17.91 -0.71 -11.96
N ALA A 168 16.81 -0.22 -11.40
CA ALA A 168 16.41 -0.49 -10.02
C ALA A 168 16.32 -2.00 -9.73
N GLN A 169 15.75 -2.78 -10.68
CA GLN A 169 15.70 -4.25 -10.57
C GLN A 169 17.11 -4.88 -10.45
N ARG A 170 18.10 -4.35 -11.18
CA ARG A 170 19.50 -4.83 -11.11
C ARG A 170 20.15 -4.42 -9.79
N GLN A 171 19.93 -3.18 -9.37
CA GLN A 171 20.46 -2.64 -8.12
C GLN A 171 19.94 -3.37 -6.89
N TRP A 172 18.69 -3.87 -6.94
CA TRP A 172 18.10 -4.66 -5.87
C TRP A 172 18.98 -5.87 -5.47
N VAL A 173 19.64 -6.54 -6.42
CA VAL A 173 20.58 -7.64 -6.14
C VAL A 173 21.73 -7.20 -5.23
N GLY A 174 22.19 -5.95 -5.36
CA GLY A 174 23.17 -5.34 -4.47
C GLY A 174 22.62 -5.07 -3.07
N VAL A 175 21.36 -4.65 -2.97
CA VAL A 175 20.65 -4.42 -1.70
C VAL A 175 20.46 -5.74 -0.94
N VAL A 176 19.98 -6.80 -1.62
CA VAL A 176 19.81 -8.14 -1.03
C VAL A 176 21.12 -8.64 -0.41
N ARG A 177 22.23 -8.55 -1.16
CA ARG A 177 23.55 -8.98 -0.67
C ARG A 177 24.03 -8.19 0.55
N ARG A 178 23.68 -6.90 0.65
CA ARG A 178 24.01 -6.06 1.82
C ARG A 178 23.12 -6.39 3.02
N ALA A 179 21.82 -6.55 2.80
CA ALA A 179 20.87 -6.95 3.83
C ALA A 179 21.27 -8.29 4.48
N GLN A 180 21.58 -9.29 3.65
CA GLN A 180 22.04 -10.60 4.12
C GLN A 180 23.33 -10.52 4.94
N ARG A 181 24.30 -9.71 4.52
CA ARG A 181 25.53 -9.47 5.30
C ARG A 181 25.26 -8.80 6.64
N GLY A 182 24.21 -7.99 6.73
CA GLY A 182 23.73 -7.39 7.97
C GLY A 182 22.81 -8.30 8.80
N GLY A 183 22.55 -9.54 8.36
CA GLY A 183 21.63 -10.46 9.04
C GLY A 183 20.16 -10.05 8.95
N VAL A 184 19.76 -9.33 7.90
CA VAL A 184 18.41 -8.81 7.71
C VAL A 184 17.76 -9.44 6.47
N GLU A 185 16.50 -9.85 6.61
CA GLU A 185 15.69 -10.34 5.50
C GLU A 185 15.43 -9.24 4.47
N ALA A 186 15.73 -9.51 3.20
CA ALA A 186 15.55 -8.54 2.12
C ALA A 186 14.08 -8.08 1.97
N ALA A 187 13.13 -8.96 2.28
CA ALA A 187 11.70 -8.64 2.29
C ALA A 187 11.35 -7.57 3.33
N ALA A 188 11.98 -7.61 4.51
CA ALA A 188 11.74 -6.64 5.58
C ALA A 188 12.33 -5.28 5.22
N VAL A 189 13.53 -5.24 4.63
CA VAL A 189 14.14 -4.02 4.08
C VAL A 189 13.23 -3.40 3.02
N PHE A 190 12.74 -4.21 2.08
CA PHE A 190 11.82 -3.74 1.04
C PHE A 190 10.53 -3.18 1.65
N ALA A 191 9.97 -3.84 2.67
CA ALA A 191 8.74 -3.40 3.31
C ALA A 191 8.89 -2.01 3.94
N VAL A 192 9.98 -1.75 4.68
CA VAL A 192 10.26 -0.43 5.26
C VAL A 192 10.43 0.62 4.16
N ALA A 193 11.29 0.37 3.17
CA ALA A 193 11.54 1.34 2.10
C ALA A 193 10.27 1.63 1.29
N ARG A 194 9.46 0.61 1.00
CA ARG A 194 8.17 0.77 0.32
C ARG A 194 7.18 1.57 1.16
N ALA A 195 7.14 1.38 2.48
CA ALA A 195 6.29 2.18 3.37
C ALA A 195 6.64 3.67 3.29
N VAL A 196 7.92 4.00 3.42
CA VAL A 196 8.44 5.38 3.31
C VAL A 196 8.08 6.00 1.97
N VAL A 197 8.41 5.33 0.87
CA VAL A 197 8.21 5.90 -0.46
C VAL A 197 6.74 5.97 -0.85
N CYS A 198 5.90 5.03 -0.42
CA CYS A 198 4.46 5.13 -0.68
C CYS A 198 3.79 6.28 0.08
N GLN A 199 4.24 6.57 1.30
CA GLN A 199 3.78 7.77 2.00
C GLN A 199 4.20 9.03 1.26
N TRP A 200 5.48 9.14 0.87
CA TRP A 200 5.95 10.25 0.06
C TRP A 200 5.18 10.37 -1.25
N TRP A 201 4.90 9.25 -1.91
CA TRP A 201 4.05 9.22 -3.10
C TRP A 201 2.71 9.87 -2.81
N ASP A 202 2.02 9.48 -1.73
CA ASP A 202 0.71 10.02 -1.38
C ASP A 202 0.76 11.55 -1.14
N LEU A 203 1.81 12.06 -0.49
CA LEU A 203 2.05 13.49 -0.24
C LEU A 203 2.51 14.29 -1.46
N ALA A 204 3.10 13.63 -2.45
CA ALA A 204 3.79 14.26 -3.58
C ALA A 204 2.95 15.22 -4.43
N LEU A 205 1.62 15.18 -4.34
CA LEU A 205 0.76 16.11 -5.07
C LEU A 205 0.84 17.54 -4.52
N GLY A 206 1.16 17.70 -3.24
CA GLY A 206 1.40 19.01 -2.62
C GLY A 206 2.82 19.54 -2.83
N TRP A 207 3.74 18.73 -3.39
CA TRP A 207 5.14 19.13 -3.56
C TRP A 207 5.36 19.83 -4.90
N GLU A 208 5.47 21.15 -4.87
CA GLU A 208 5.65 21.97 -6.08
C GLU A 208 6.88 21.57 -6.91
N GLN A 209 7.94 21.10 -6.26
CA GLN A 209 9.21 20.72 -6.89
C GLN A 209 9.20 19.28 -7.43
N GLU A 210 8.18 18.47 -7.12
CA GLU A 210 8.09 17.10 -7.61
C GLU A 210 7.69 17.09 -9.09
N ARG A 211 8.56 16.49 -9.92
CA ARG A 211 8.41 16.42 -11.38
C ARG A 211 8.58 15.00 -11.91
N ILE A 212 9.27 14.14 -11.18
CA ILE A 212 9.70 12.82 -11.64
C ILE A 212 8.52 11.86 -11.59
N TRP A 213 7.83 11.78 -10.44
CA TRP A 213 6.71 10.87 -10.27
C TRP A 213 5.51 11.16 -11.18
N PRO A 214 5.05 12.43 -11.31
CA PRO A 214 4.01 12.77 -12.29
C PRO A 214 4.42 12.41 -13.73
N ALA A 215 5.62 12.80 -14.17
CA ALA A 215 6.08 12.50 -15.54
C ALA A 215 6.14 10.99 -15.81
N ARG A 216 6.65 10.21 -14.85
CA ARG A 216 6.71 8.74 -14.95
C ARG A 216 5.31 8.12 -14.97
N LEU A 217 4.39 8.62 -14.16
CA LEU A 217 2.99 8.17 -14.12
C LEU A 217 2.33 8.35 -15.50
N HIS A 218 2.48 9.52 -16.09
CA HIS A 218 2.02 9.85 -17.44
C HIS A 218 2.59 8.87 -18.48
N LEU A 219 3.91 8.64 -18.48
CA LEU A 219 4.52 7.65 -19.38
C LEU A 219 3.98 6.22 -19.18
N LEU A 220 3.73 5.80 -17.93
CA LEU A 220 3.12 4.50 -17.61
C LEU A 220 1.67 4.38 -18.08
N ALA A 221 0.95 5.50 -18.15
CA ALA A 221 -0.39 5.59 -18.72
C ALA A 221 -0.40 5.60 -20.26
N GLY A 222 0.78 5.58 -20.90
CA GLY A 222 0.91 5.65 -22.37
C GLY A 222 0.93 7.08 -22.92
N GLY A 223 1.15 8.08 -22.08
CA GLY A 223 1.15 9.49 -22.48
C GLY A 223 0.52 10.36 -21.40
N ASP A 224 -0.69 10.85 -21.62
CA ASP A 224 -1.44 11.56 -20.58
C ASP A 224 -2.35 10.59 -19.82
N ALA A 225 -2.35 10.68 -18.49
CA ALA A 225 -3.24 9.89 -17.63
C ALA A 225 -4.68 10.44 -17.65
N GLY A 226 -4.84 11.72 -18.02
CA GLY A 226 -6.12 12.36 -18.32
C GLY A 226 -7.18 12.18 -17.21
N PRO A 227 -8.44 11.90 -17.56
CA PRO A 227 -9.54 11.80 -16.59
C PRO A 227 -9.40 10.62 -15.62
N GLU A 228 -8.58 9.61 -15.97
CA GLU A 228 -8.31 8.44 -15.14
C GLU A 228 -7.08 8.63 -14.24
N PHE A 229 -6.63 9.87 -14.03
CA PHE A 229 -5.43 10.19 -13.23
C PHE A 229 -5.36 9.44 -11.90
N TRP A 230 -6.43 9.44 -11.11
CA TRP A 230 -6.48 8.78 -9.81
C TRP A 230 -6.42 7.25 -9.91
N TRP A 231 -7.03 6.69 -10.96
CA TRP A 231 -6.95 5.26 -11.24
C TRP A 231 -5.52 4.87 -11.60
N TRP A 232 -4.88 5.64 -12.51
CA TRP A 232 -3.49 5.44 -12.88
C TRP A 232 -2.56 5.59 -11.68
N ARG A 233 -2.79 6.58 -10.82
CA ARG A 233 -2.01 6.81 -9.60
C ARG A 233 -2.07 5.62 -8.64
N ALA A 234 -3.17 4.85 -8.64
CA ALA A 234 -3.27 3.61 -7.87
C ALA A 234 -2.56 2.44 -8.58
N VAL A 235 -2.89 2.19 -9.85
CA VAL A 235 -2.40 1.01 -10.61
C VAL A 235 -0.91 1.09 -10.89
N ALA A 236 -0.40 2.27 -11.25
CA ALA A 236 0.98 2.47 -11.64
C ALA A 236 1.92 2.72 -10.46
N ARG A 237 1.41 2.95 -9.23
CA ARG A 237 2.21 3.35 -8.06
C ARG A 237 3.45 2.49 -7.89
N GLU A 238 3.30 1.17 -7.85
CA GLU A 238 4.42 0.27 -7.55
C GLU A 238 5.50 0.36 -8.63
N ALA A 239 5.14 0.48 -9.91
CA ALA A 239 6.10 0.66 -10.99
C ALA A 239 6.73 2.07 -10.95
N ALA A 240 5.91 3.08 -10.69
CA ALA A 240 6.31 4.48 -10.65
C ALA A 240 7.25 4.78 -9.49
N THR A 241 7.13 4.11 -8.35
CA THR A 241 7.97 4.37 -7.17
C THR A 241 9.11 3.39 -7.00
N PHE A 242 9.15 2.30 -7.78
CA PHE A 242 10.14 1.24 -7.62
C PHE A 242 11.60 1.72 -7.61
N PRO A 243 12.03 2.65 -8.49
CA PRO A 243 13.40 3.17 -8.43
C PRO A 243 13.73 3.81 -7.08
N GLU A 244 12.82 4.64 -6.56
CA GLU A 244 13.01 5.29 -5.27
C GLU A 244 12.95 4.29 -4.10
N VAL A 245 12.09 3.27 -4.16
CA VAL A 245 12.05 2.18 -3.17
C VAL A 245 13.40 1.46 -3.09
N VAL A 246 14.00 1.11 -4.22
CA VAL A 246 15.31 0.43 -4.25
C VAL A 246 16.42 1.35 -3.74
N ALA A 247 16.40 2.64 -4.09
CA ALA A 247 17.37 3.61 -3.62
C ALA A 247 17.29 3.81 -2.09
N VAL A 248 16.08 3.98 -1.55
CA VAL A 248 15.85 4.08 -0.10
C VAL A 248 16.27 2.79 0.60
N ALA A 249 15.86 1.62 0.12
CA ALA A 249 16.29 0.34 0.67
C ALA A 249 17.82 0.21 0.68
N GLY A 250 18.48 0.62 -0.40
CA GLY A 250 19.92 0.66 -0.51
C GLY A 250 20.60 1.65 0.44
N ALA A 251 19.92 2.73 0.85
CA ALA A 251 20.39 3.64 1.87
C ALA A 251 20.19 3.10 3.29
N LEU A 252 19.03 2.50 3.59
CA LEU A 252 18.74 1.97 4.91
C LEU A 252 19.66 0.81 5.32
N VAL A 253 20.13 0.00 4.37
CA VAL A 253 21.11 -1.09 4.65
C VAL A 253 22.57 -0.61 4.66
N ASP A 254 22.81 0.67 4.41
CA ASP A 254 24.15 1.26 4.43
C ASP A 254 24.54 1.59 5.89
N PRO A 255 25.67 1.08 6.41
CA PRO A 255 26.12 1.42 7.76
C PRO A 255 26.27 2.93 7.98
N VAL A 256 26.57 3.70 6.94
CA VAL A 256 26.66 5.16 7.01
C VAL A 256 25.34 5.77 7.45
N ALA A 257 24.19 5.23 7.01
CA ALA A 257 22.88 5.75 7.39
C ALA A 257 22.63 5.65 8.90
N ALA A 258 23.10 4.57 9.54
CA ALA A 258 22.98 4.41 10.99
C ALA A 258 23.83 5.44 11.77
N GLU A 259 25.01 5.81 11.26
CA GLU A 259 25.84 6.86 11.86
C GLU A 259 25.24 8.26 11.64
N LEU A 260 24.65 8.52 10.48
CA LEU A 260 23.93 9.77 10.22
C LEU A 260 22.74 9.93 11.17
N VAL A 261 21.92 8.88 11.33
CA VAL A 261 20.83 8.85 12.32
C VAL A 261 21.33 9.13 13.73
N TRP A 262 22.43 8.49 14.12
CA TRP A 262 22.99 8.68 15.47
C TRP A 262 23.39 10.14 15.69
N THR A 263 24.04 10.74 14.69
CA THR A 263 24.45 12.14 14.70
C THR A 263 23.24 13.07 14.78
N ASP A 264 22.24 12.85 13.93
CA ASP A 264 21.00 13.64 13.88
C ASP A 264 20.20 13.54 15.19
N SER A 265 20.29 12.41 15.91
CA SER A 265 19.60 12.19 17.19
C SER A 265 20.21 12.93 18.39
N GLY A 266 21.32 13.65 18.20
CA GLY A 266 22.10 14.28 19.26
C GLY A 266 23.02 13.32 20.03
N GLY A 267 23.15 12.08 19.54
CA GLY A 267 23.97 11.02 20.14
C GLY A 267 23.53 10.69 21.57
N GLU A 268 24.40 10.97 22.53
CA GLU A 268 24.15 10.74 23.96
C GLU A 268 23.12 11.72 24.54
N ARG A 269 22.93 12.90 23.95
CA ARG A 269 21.93 13.88 24.39
C ARG A 269 20.67 13.73 23.55
N ILE A 270 19.52 13.58 24.21
CA ILE A 270 18.23 13.50 23.51
C ILE A 270 17.94 14.85 22.87
N ARG A 271 17.83 14.88 21.54
CA ARG A 271 17.35 16.04 20.78
C ARG A 271 16.20 15.60 19.87
N PRO A 272 15.21 16.48 19.62
CA PRO A 272 14.29 16.30 18.51
C PRO A 272 15.08 16.15 17.21
N PHE A 273 14.64 15.25 16.34
CA PHE A 273 15.27 15.10 15.03
C PHE A 273 15.06 16.36 14.20
N PRO A 274 16.11 16.96 13.63
CA PRO A 274 15.95 18.07 12.71
C PRO A 274 15.21 17.58 11.45
N PRO A 275 14.21 18.32 10.95
CA PRO A 275 13.52 17.97 9.70
C PRO A 275 14.50 17.91 8.53
N ASP A 276 15.53 18.74 8.54
CA ASP A 276 16.61 18.76 7.55
C ASP A 276 17.84 17.91 7.94
N GLY A 277 17.67 16.84 8.73
CA GLY A 277 18.77 15.99 9.21
C GLY A 277 19.73 15.50 8.11
N ALA A 278 20.97 15.18 8.49
CA ALA A 278 21.98 14.67 7.57
C ALA A 278 21.54 13.40 6.83
N LEU A 279 20.74 12.53 7.46
CA LEU A 279 20.11 11.40 6.78
C LEU A 279 19.14 11.86 5.68
N CYS A 280 18.25 12.80 5.98
CA CYS A 280 17.26 13.32 5.03
C CYS A 280 17.93 13.96 3.83
N ARG A 281 18.97 14.78 4.04
CA ARG A 281 19.80 15.35 2.97
C ARG A 281 20.48 14.27 2.11
N GLU A 282 21.02 13.24 2.74
CA GLU A 282 21.66 12.13 2.00
C GLU A 282 20.64 11.32 1.19
N LEU A 283 19.43 11.09 1.72
CA LEU A 283 18.34 10.47 0.97
C LEU A 283 17.92 11.33 -0.23
N GLY A 284 17.70 12.63 -0.01
CA GLY A 284 17.39 13.57 -1.09
C GLY A 284 18.46 13.57 -2.19
N ARG A 285 19.74 13.59 -1.80
CA ARG A 285 20.87 13.50 -2.74
C ARG A 285 20.87 12.19 -3.54
N ARG A 286 20.68 11.03 -2.87
CA ARG A 286 20.64 9.72 -3.53
C ARG A 286 19.46 9.57 -4.50
N LEU A 287 18.35 10.23 -4.21
CA LEU A 287 17.14 10.20 -5.02
C LEU A 287 17.15 11.25 -6.14
N GLY A 288 18.18 12.10 -6.22
CA GLY A 288 18.23 13.22 -7.17
C GLY A 288 17.21 14.32 -6.86
N ARG A 289 16.75 14.40 -5.60
CA ARG A 289 15.76 15.35 -5.10
C ARG A 289 16.28 16.01 -3.81
N PRO A 290 17.26 16.93 -3.89
CA PRO A 290 17.84 17.55 -2.70
C PRO A 290 16.79 18.23 -1.81
N TRP A 291 15.76 18.83 -2.42
CA TRP A 291 14.60 19.44 -1.74
C TRP A 291 13.81 18.45 -0.87
N LEU A 292 13.85 17.15 -1.16
CA LEU A 292 13.24 16.13 -0.31
C LEU A 292 13.93 16.03 1.05
N GLY A 293 15.20 16.46 1.16
CA GLY A 293 15.87 16.56 2.44
C GLY A 293 15.35 17.70 3.32
N GLU A 294 14.76 18.73 2.71
CA GLU A 294 14.24 19.94 3.38
C GLU A 294 12.73 19.80 3.67
N VAL A 295 11.98 19.16 2.77
CA VAL A 295 10.52 18.99 2.84
C VAL A 295 10.10 17.58 3.29
N GLY A 296 10.94 16.56 3.05
CA GLY A 296 10.59 15.14 3.19
C GLY A 296 10.61 14.59 4.63
N ALA A 297 10.83 15.45 5.61
CA ALA A 297 10.67 15.13 7.04
C ALA A 297 9.33 15.62 7.60
N VAL A 298 8.26 15.49 6.80
CA VAL A 298 6.89 15.69 7.27
C VAL A 298 6.70 14.81 8.53
N PRO A 299 6.38 15.40 9.71
CA PRO A 299 6.44 14.69 11.00
C PRO A 299 5.46 13.52 11.16
N ASP A 300 4.52 13.33 10.23
CA ASP A 300 3.30 12.56 10.49
C ASP A 300 3.16 11.18 9.78
N SER A 301 4.23 10.60 9.23
CA SER A 301 4.34 9.12 9.20
C SER A 301 5.80 8.66 9.25
N SER A 302 6.29 8.04 10.32
CA SER A 302 5.94 6.81 11.07
C SER A 302 6.78 5.59 10.66
N ALA A 303 7.03 5.32 9.37
CA ALA A 303 7.91 4.19 8.97
C ALA A 303 9.41 4.53 9.06
N LEU A 304 9.86 5.61 8.39
CA LEU A 304 11.24 6.11 8.52
C LEU A 304 11.51 6.53 9.96
N THR A 305 10.50 7.18 10.56
CA THR A 305 10.52 7.64 11.95
C THR A 305 10.52 6.50 12.98
N ALA A 306 9.95 5.34 12.65
CA ALA A 306 10.08 4.15 13.47
C ALA A 306 11.45 3.51 13.31
N TRP A 307 11.92 3.38 12.06
CA TRP A 307 13.21 2.77 11.72
C TRP A 307 14.38 3.46 12.44
N TRP A 308 14.50 4.79 12.31
CA TRP A 308 15.61 5.52 12.94
C TRP A 308 15.52 5.53 14.48
N GLY A 309 14.31 5.46 15.04
CA GLY A 309 14.05 5.52 16.47
C GLY A 309 14.37 4.18 17.11
N ALA A 310 14.08 3.09 16.40
CA ALA A 310 14.53 1.75 16.76
C ALA A 310 16.07 1.66 16.77
N LEU A 311 16.76 2.25 15.79
CA LEU A 311 18.23 2.31 15.78
C LEU A 311 18.79 3.08 16.99
N VAL A 312 18.25 4.27 17.28
CA VAL A 312 18.69 5.07 18.43
C VAL A 312 18.43 4.35 19.75
N ARG A 313 17.24 3.77 19.94
CA ARG A 313 16.91 3.00 21.16
C ARG A 313 17.83 1.82 21.35
N ARG A 314 18.09 1.05 20.27
CA ARG A 314 19.03 -0.08 20.28
C ARG A 314 20.44 0.34 20.65
N ARG A 315 20.93 1.46 20.12
CA ARG A 315 22.27 1.99 20.42
C ARG A 315 22.40 2.53 21.85
N ARG A 316 21.31 3.03 22.43
CA ARG A 316 21.24 3.48 23.83
C ARG A 316 21.03 2.36 24.84
N GLY A 317 20.90 1.10 24.41
CA GLY A 317 20.59 -0.03 25.29
C GLY A 317 19.19 0.05 25.93
N ALA A 318 18.32 0.93 25.41
CA ALA A 318 16.96 1.10 25.89
C ALA A 318 16.05 0.07 25.20
N GLY A 319 15.93 -1.12 25.77
CA GLY A 319 14.99 -2.13 25.32
C GLY A 319 15.36 -3.56 25.70
N GLN A 320 14.36 -4.35 26.11
CA GLN A 320 14.55 -5.79 26.32
C GLN A 320 14.56 -6.50 24.96
N SER A 321 15.51 -7.41 24.77
CA SER A 321 15.63 -8.22 23.54
C SER A 321 14.34 -9.00 23.27
N GLY A 322 13.65 -8.70 22.18
CA GLY A 322 12.45 -9.43 21.71
C GLY A 322 11.22 -8.57 21.39
N GLU A 323 11.23 -7.28 21.70
CA GLU A 323 10.09 -6.40 21.44
C GLU A 323 10.03 -5.94 19.97
N ARG A 324 8.90 -6.18 19.29
CA ARG A 324 8.73 -5.89 17.85
C ARG A 324 8.92 -4.42 17.46
N PHE A 325 8.66 -3.49 18.37
CA PHE A 325 8.85 -2.05 18.12
C PHE A 325 10.30 -1.56 18.28
N LEU A 326 11.20 -2.46 18.71
CA LEU A 326 12.65 -2.24 18.71
C LEU A 326 13.33 -2.81 17.46
N ASP A 327 12.63 -3.62 16.66
CA ASP A 327 13.14 -4.07 15.38
C ASP A 327 12.99 -2.93 14.34
N PRO A 328 14.10 -2.37 13.83
CA PRO A 328 14.03 -1.32 12.82
C PRO A 328 13.37 -1.81 11.53
N TRP A 329 13.36 -3.12 11.25
CA TRP A 329 12.81 -3.69 10.02
C TRP A 329 11.34 -4.07 10.10
N TRP A 330 10.70 -3.77 11.23
CA TRP A 330 9.28 -4.01 11.42
C TRP A 330 8.45 -2.79 10.98
N VAL A 331 7.46 -3.02 10.13
CA VAL A 331 6.50 -2.01 9.67
C VAL A 331 5.17 -2.22 10.37
N LYS A 332 4.72 -1.20 11.11
CA LYS A 332 3.39 -1.17 11.74
C LYS A 332 2.31 -1.37 10.70
N ARG A 333 1.20 -1.99 11.09
CA ARG A 333 0.08 -2.24 10.17
C ARG A 333 -0.48 -0.93 9.58
N GLU A 334 -0.47 0.14 10.38
CA GLU A 334 -0.95 1.47 10.00
C GLU A 334 -0.05 2.13 8.95
N ASP A 335 1.24 1.77 8.94
CA ASP A 335 2.26 2.33 8.06
C ASP A 335 2.42 1.48 6.79
N GLN A 336 1.74 0.33 6.70
CA GLN A 336 1.77 -0.52 5.52
C GLN A 336 1.00 0.16 4.37
N PRO A 337 1.61 0.28 3.18
CA PRO A 337 0.94 0.93 2.06
C PRO A 337 -0.31 0.16 1.64
N VAL A 338 -1.40 0.91 1.44
CA VAL A 338 -2.69 0.41 0.98
C VAL A 338 -2.51 -0.36 -0.34
N SER A 339 -3.12 -1.55 -0.47
CA SER A 339 -3.03 -2.33 -1.72
C SER A 339 -3.73 -1.64 -2.88
N VAL A 340 -3.30 -1.92 -4.12
CA VAL A 340 -3.92 -1.37 -5.34
C VAL A 340 -5.41 -1.72 -5.37
N ALA A 341 -5.77 -2.97 -5.08
CA ALA A 341 -7.16 -3.39 -5.01
C ALA A 341 -7.98 -2.57 -3.99
N ALA A 342 -7.40 -2.22 -2.82
CA ALA A 342 -8.08 -1.40 -1.84
C ALA A 342 -8.19 0.07 -2.25
N GLN A 343 -7.19 0.63 -2.94
CA GLN A 343 -7.26 1.98 -3.51
C GLN A 343 -8.34 2.07 -4.59
N LEU A 344 -8.39 1.10 -5.51
CA LEU A 344 -9.41 1.04 -6.55
C LEU A 344 -10.82 0.92 -5.97
N ARG A 345 -11.03 0.09 -4.95
CA ARG A 345 -12.33 0.02 -4.24
C ARG A 345 -12.74 1.37 -3.65
N LYS A 346 -11.81 2.11 -3.05
CA LYS A 346 -12.10 3.47 -2.54
C LYS A 346 -12.49 4.42 -3.65
N LEU A 347 -11.85 4.35 -4.82
CA LEU A 347 -12.20 5.17 -5.98
C LEU A 347 -13.60 4.84 -6.50
N THR A 348 -13.95 3.55 -6.61
CA THR A 348 -15.30 3.11 -6.97
C THR A 348 -16.34 3.60 -5.97
N GLN A 349 -16.10 3.37 -4.67
CA GLN A 349 -17.01 3.86 -3.61
C GLN A 349 -17.18 5.37 -3.63
N ARG A 350 -16.12 6.11 -3.95
CA ARG A 350 -16.18 7.57 -4.09
C ARG A 350 -17.02 7.98 -5.30
N ALA A 351 -16.85 7.34 -6.44
CA ALA A 351 -17.65 7.60 -7.64
C ALA A 351 -19.13 7.27 -7.44
N GLU A 352 -19.44 6.24 -6.63
CA GLU A 352 -20.80 5.82 -6.30
C GLU A 352 -21.41 6.59 -5.11
N GLY A 353 -20.65 7.44 -4.42
CA GLY A 353 -21.09 8.14 -3.21
C GLY A 353 -21.29 7.23 -1.98
N THR A 354 -20.73 6.02 -1.98
CA THR A 354 -20.84 5.01 -0.91
C THR A 354 -19.63 4.98 0.03
N ILE A 355 -18.65 5.87 -0.17
CA ILE A 355 -17.44 5.92 0.65
C ILE A 355 -17.76 6.34 2.10
N SER A 356 -17.28 5.56 3.07
CA SER A 356 -17.48 5.90 4.49
C SER A 356 -16.66 7.12 4.91
N TRP A 357 -17.17 7.91 5.86
CA TRP A 357 -16.47 9.07 6.46
C TRP A 357 -15.04 8.74 6.90
N ARG A 358 -14.86 7.60 7.59
CA ARG A 358 -13.55 7.14 8.05
C ARG A 358 -12.57 6.88 6.91
N ALA A 359 -13.07 6.44 5.75
CA ALA A 359 -12.26 6.11 4.59
C ALA A 359 -11.94 7.32 3.70
N ALA A 360 -12.82 8.33 3.72
CA ALA A 360 -12.68 9.57 2.95
C ALA A 360 -11.82 10.63 3.64
N VAL A 361 -11.86 10.71 4.97
CA VAL A 361 -11.22 11.80 5.73
C VAL A 361 -9.91 11.33 6.39
N PRO A 362 -8.76 11.98 6.10
CA PRO A 362 -7.46 11.74 6.75
C PRO A 362 -7.53 11.72 8.28
N ARG A 363 -6.58 11.02 8.92
CA ARG A 363 -6.57 10.89 10.38
C ARG A 363 -6.30 12.22 11.12
N PRO A 364 -5.36 13.09 10.69
CA PRO A 364 -5.13 14.37 11.36
C PRO A 364 -6.41 15.20 11.39
N GLU A 365 -7.04 15.40 10.22
CA GLU A 365 -8.31 16.10 10.07
C GLU A 365 -9.44 15.47 10.91
N ARG A 366 -9.56 14.13 10.93
CA ARG A 366 -10.54 13.46 11.82
C ARG A 366 -10.26 13.67 13.31
N THR A 367 -9.00 13.78 13.71
CA THR A 367 -8.61 14.03 15.11
C THR A 367 -8.93 15.48 15.45
N TRP A 368 -8.53 16.42 14.61
CA TRP A 368 -8.83 17.85 14.74
C TRP A 368 -10.34 18.12 14.85
N ILE A 369 -11.16 17.56 13.95
CA ILE A 369 -12.63 17.70 14.00
C ILE A 369 -13.17 17.17 15.33
N LYS A 370 -12.68 16.01 15.79
CA LYS A 370 -13.14 15.40 17.05
C LYS A 370 -12.73 16.22 18.28
N ASP A 371 -11.54 16.79 18.26
CA ASP A 371 -11.02 17.59 19.35
C ASP A 371 -11.76 18.92 19.42
N GLY A 372 -11.99 19.60 18.28
CA GLY A 372 -12.85 20.79 18.22
C GLY A 372 -14.28 20.54 18.73
N LEU A 373 -14.90 19.42 18.36
CA LEU A 373 -16.22 19.04 18.90
C LEU A 373 -16.19 18.78 20.42
N ARG A 374 -15.11 18.17 20.92
CA ARG A 374 -14.92 17.93 22.36
C ARG A 374 -14.72 19.24 23.11
N ASP A 375 -13.91 20.16 22.56
CA ASP A 375 -13.62 21.45 23.16
C ASP A 375 -14.87 22.33 23.22
N ALA A 376 -15.66 22.36 22.13
CA ALA A 376 -16.97 23.02 22.13
C ALA A 376 -17.92 22.44 23.19
N THR A 377 -17.96 21.11 23.33
CA THR A 377 -18.75 20.45 24.38
C THR A 377 -18.26 20.84 25.78
N GLY A 378 -16.95 20.93 25.98
CA GLY A 378 -16.33 21.39 27.22
C GLY A 378 -16.64 22.83 27.56
N LEU A 379 -16.64 23.73 26.58
CA LEU A 379 -17.02 25.14 26.74
C LEU A 379 -18.50 25.27 27.10
N LEU A 380 -19.38 24.53 26.44
CA LEU A 380 -20.81 24.52 26.78
C LEU A 380 -21.09 23.93 28.17
N ALA A 381 -20.31 22.94 28.60
CA ALA A 381 -20.41 22.38 29.96
C ALA A 381 -19.94 23.35 31.06
N GLN A 382 -19.20 24.40 30.71
CA GLN A 382 -18.78 25.48 31.62
C GLN A 382 -19.82 26.60 31.76
N LEU A 383 -20.93 26.52 31.01
CA LEU A 383 -22.06 27.44 31.18
C LEU A 383 -22.76 27.08 32.50
N ASP A 384 -22.30 27.69 33.58
CA ASP A 384 -22.94 27.63 34.88
C ASP A 384 -23.44 29.03 35.26
N LEU A 385 -24.64 29.08 35.84
CA LEU A 385 -25.23 30.32 36.34
C LEU A 385 -24.89 30.43 37.82
N ASP A 386 -23.83 31.18 38.14
CA ASP A 386 -23.57 31.55 39.53
C ASP A 386 -24.57 32.62 39.97
N ASP A 387 -25.61 32.19 40.68
CA ASP A 387 -26.68 33.02 41.24
C ASP A 387 -26.18 34.06 42.28
N THR A 388 -24.90 34.01 42.66
CA THR A 388 -24.30 34.90 43.65
C THR A 388 -23.33 35.93 43.08
N ALA A 389 -22.98 35.82 41.78
CA ALA A 389 -22.05 36.71 41.11
C ALA A 389 -22.72 38.00 40.54
N PRO A 390 -21.97 39.09 40.33
CA PRO A 390 -22.51 40.32 39.74
C PRO A 390 -23.05 40.09 38.32
N LEU A 391 -24.30 40.47 38.06
CA LEU A 391 -25.00 40.26 36.78
C LEU A 391 -24.17 40.63 35.54
N ALA A 392 -23.47 41.75 35.57
CA ALA A 392 -22.65 42.20 34.43
C ALA A 392 -21.47 41.26 34.15
N ALA A 393 -20.79 40.77 35.20
CA ALA A 393 -19.68 39.84 35.08
C ALA A 393 -20.17 38.45 34.61
N THR A 394 -21.27 37.96 35.18
CA THR A 394 -21.89 36.69 34.77
C THR A 394 -22.38 36.77 33.31
N THR A 395 -23.05 37.86 32.93
CA THR A 395 -23.53 38.07 31.55
C THR A 395 -22.37 38.11 30.56
N GLN A 396 -21.30 38.85 30.86
CA GLN A 396 -20.12 38.91 30.01
C GLN A 396 -19.45 37.54 29.86
N GLN A 397 -19.23 36.82 30.97
CA GLN A 397 -18.65 35.48 30.94
C GLN A 397 -19.49 34.49 30.11
N LEU A 398 -20.82 34.55 30.22
CA LEU A 398 -21.72 33.70 29.43
C LEU A 398 -21.61 34.02 27.94
N LEU A 399 -21.66 35.31 27.57
CA LEU A 399 -21.52 35.74 26.18
C LEU A 399 -20.17 35.34 25.59
N ASP A 400 -19.06 35.57 26.31
CA ASP A 400 -17.71 35.21 25.86
C ASP A 400 -17.53 33.68 25.72
N THR A 401 -18.20 32.89 26.56
CA THR A 401 -18.15 31.43 26.50
C THR A 401 -18.99 30.90 25.34
N LEU A 402 -20.17 31.47 25.10
CA LEU A 402 -21.02 31.14 23.95
C LEU A 402 -20.33 31.51 22.63
N ASP A 403 -19.70 32.68 22.55
CA ASP A 403 -18.99 33.14 21.35
C ASP A 403 -17.82 32.20 21.00
N ARG A 404 -17.02 31.81 22.01
CA ARG A 404 -15.95 30.81 21.83
C ARG A 404 -16.47 29.44 21.41
N ALA A 405 -17.59 28.99 21.97
CA ALA A 405 -18.21 27.71 21.61
C ALA A 405 -18.71 27.74 20.15
N ILE A 406 -19.38 28.83 19.74
CA ILE A 406 -19.83 29.04 18.35
C ILE A 406 -18.63 29.06 17.40
N GLY A 407 -17.58 29.83 17.70
CA GLY A 407 -16.37 29.88 16.88
C GLY A 407 -15.72 28.50 16.70
N THR A 408 -15.67 27.69 17.76
CA THR A 408 -15.14 26.32 17.71
C THR A 408 -16.01 25.40 16.85
N LEU A 409 -17.34 25.48 16.97
CA LEU A 409 -18.28 24.71 16.17
C LEU A 409 -18.25 25.11 14.68
N THR A 410 -18.13 26.40 14.38
CA THR A 410 -17.98 26.90 13.01
C THR A 410 -16.72 26.34 12.36
N LYS A 411 -15.58 26.39 13.06
CA LYS A 411 -14.32 25.78 12.59
C LYS A 411 -14.47 24.27 12.34
N ALA A 412 -15.07 23.54 13.27
CA ALA A 412 -15.34 22.12 13.09
C ALA A 412 -16.27 21.85 11.89
N GLY A 413 -17.27 22.71 11.67
CA GLY A 413 -18.19 22.67 10.53
C GLY A 413 -17.48 22.89 9.19
N ILE A 414 -16.57 23.85 9.12
CA ILE A 414 -15.71 24.10 7.94
C ILE A 414 -14.82 22.88 7.67
N GLY A 415 -14.19 22.29 8.70
CA GLY A 415 -13.42 21.06 8.54
C GLY A 415 -14.25 19.88 8.04
N ILE A 416 -15.49 19.73 8.51
CA ILE A 416 -16.42 18.72 8.00
C ILE A 416 -16.77 18.99 6.52
N ALA A 417 -16.99 20.25 6.14
CA ALA A 417 -17.29 20.62 4.76
C ALA A 417 -16.07 20.41 3.84
N SER A 418 -14.86 20.74 4.28
CA SER A 418 -13.60 20.47 3.57
C SER A 418 -13.44 18.96 3.32
N ALA A 419 -13.62 18.14 4.36
CA ALA A 419 -13.61 16.69 4.28
C ALA A 419 -14.66 16.13 3.29
N ALA A 420 -15.89 16.65 3.33
CA ALA A 420 -16.98 16.22 2.46
C ALA A 420 -16.78 16.64 1.00
N GLN A 421 -16.26 17.85 0.77
CA GLN A 421 -15.85 18.31 -0.56
C GLN A 421 -14.70 17.44 -1.11
N SER A 422 -13.73 17.14 -0.24
CA SER A 422 -12.63 16.21 -0.52
C SER A 422 -13.09 14.78 -0.74
N ALA A 423 -14.32 14.41 -0.38
CA ALA A 423 -14.96 13.13 -0.70
C ALA A 423 -15.78 13.17 -2.01
N GLY A 424 -15.89 14.33 -2.67
CA GLY A 424 -16.61 14.50 -3.94
C GLY A 424 -18.02 15.09 -3.80
N ILE A 425 -18.42 15.56 -2.61
CA ILE A 425 -19.71 16.23 -2.46
C ILE A 425 -19.63 17.63 -3.09
N PRO A 426 -20.55 18.00 -4.01
CA PRO A 426 -20.51 19.32 -4.66
C PRO A 426 -20.66 20.48 -3.66
N LEU A 427 -19.94 21.58 -3.89
CA LEU A 427 -20.02 22.79 -3.05
C LEU A 427 -21.45 23.34 -2.92
N ALA A 428 -22.27 23.24 -3.96
CA ALA A 428 -23.67 23.68 -3.92
C ALA A 428 -24.49 22.89 -2.88
N GLN A 429 -24.22 21.60 -2.75
CA GLN A 429 -24.87 20.75 -1.76
C GLN A 429 -24.36 21.05 -0.35
N LEU A 430 -23.04 21.28 -0.20
CA LEU A 430 -22.44 21.66 1.09
C LEU A 430 -22.91 23.04 1.56
N SER A 431 -23.06 24.00 0.65
CA SER A 431 -23.60 25.33 0.91
C SER A 431 -25.04 25.25 1.46
N THR A 432 -25.84 24.32 0.94
CA THR A 432 -27.20 24.07 1.44
C THR A 432 -27.20 23.53 2.88
N TRP A 433 -26.23 22.67 3.24
CA TRP A 433 -26.14 22.07 4.58
C TRP A 433 -25.52 22.99 5.64
N THR A 434 -24.56 23.81 5.23
CA THR A 434 -23.83 24.73 6.12
C THR A 434 -24.53 26.08 6.27
N HIS A 435 -25.44 26.41 5.35
CA HIS A 435 -26.03 27.74 5.20
C HIS A 435 -25.00 28.85 4.89
N ILE A 436 -23.80 28.47 4.44
CA ILE A 436 -22.74 29.39 3.99
C ILE A 436 -22.80 29.45 2.45
N PRO A 437 -22.77 30.63 1.82
CA PRO A 437 -22.72 30.75 0.36
C PRO A 437 -21.53 29.96 -0.23
N ALA A 438 -21.72 29.37 -1.42
CA ALA A 438 -20.73 28.45 -2.00
C ALA A 438 -19.36 29.08 -2.32
N GLU A 439 -19.30 30.40 -2.50
CA GLU A 439 -18.06 31.15 -2.71
C GLU A 439 -17.33 31.37 -1.37
N ASP A 440 -18.04 31.86 -0.35
CA ASP A 440 -17.50 32.04 1.00
C ASP A 440 -17.04 30.71 1.61
N LEU A 441 -17.85 29.66 1.46
CA LEU A 441 -17.51 28.31 1.93
C LEU A 441 -16.27 27.75 1.23
N ARG A 442 -16.01 28.14 -0.02
CA ARG A 442 -14.79 27.71 -0.73
C ARG A 442 -13.58 28.37 -0.11
N GLN A 443 -13.64 29.68 0.12
CA GLN A 443 -12.57 30.43 0.77
C GLN A 443 -12.29 29.85 2.17
N ASP A 444 -13.32 29.64 2.98
CA ASP A 444 -13.20 29.06 4.32
C ASP A 444 -12.56 27.66 4.30
N ILE A 445 -12.90 26.82 3.29
CA ILE A 445 -12.30 25.49 3.11
C ILE A 445 -10.82 25.59 2.73
N ASP A 446 -10.47 26.52 1.85
CA ASP A 446 -9.10 26.71 1.39
C ASP A 446 -8.24 27.25 2.55
N ASP A 447 -8.72 28.26 3.28
CA ASP A 447 -8.06 28.78 4.50
C ASP A 447 -7.87 27.68 5.55
N HIS A 448 -8.89 26.82 5.75
CA HIS A 448 -8.78 25.70 6.68
C HIS A 448 -7.74 24.65 6.27
N ARG A 449 -7.55 24.42 4.96
CA ARG A 449 -6.52 23.51 4.47
C ARG A 449 -5.14 24.07 4.74
N ASP A 450 -4.95 25.37 4.51
CA ASP A 450 -3.69 26.07 4.81
C ASP A 450 -3.38 25.99 6.32
N ASP A 451 -4.36 26.24 7.19
CA ASP A 451 -4.22 26.08 8.65
C ASP A 451 -3.80 24.66 9.07
N LEU A 452 -4.39 23.63 8.43
CA LEU A 452 -4.03 22.24 8.70
C LEU A 452 -2.62 21.90 8.20
N GLU A 453 -2.19 22.47 7.08
CA GLU A 453 -0.82 22.33 6.57
C GLU A 453 0.18 23.05 7.46
N GLU A 454 -0.13 24.23 8.03
CA GLU A 454 0.76 24.90 8.98
C GLU A 454 0.84 24.17 10.35
N GLN A 455 -0.25 23.55 10.79
CA GLN A 455 -0.33 22.90 12.10
C GLN A 455 0.20 21.45 12.10
N TYR A 456 0.11 20.75 10.97
CA TYR A 456 0.46 19.32 10.84
C TYR A 456 1.39 18.98 9.65
N GLY A 457 1.75 19.94 8.81
CA GLY A 457 2.78 19.82 7.76
C GLY A 457 4.18 20.06 8.29
#